data_AF-A0A9D8R612-F1
#
_entry.id   AF-A0A9D8R612-F1
#
_cell.length_a   1.000
_cell.length_b   1.000
_cell.length_c   1.000
_cell.angle_alpha   90.00
_cell.angle_beta   90.00
_cell.angle_gamma   90.00
#
_symmetry.space_group_name_H-M   'P 1'
#
loop_
_entity.id
_entity.type
_entity.pdbx_description
1 polymer ?
#
loop_
_entity_poly.entity_id
_entity_poly.type
_entity_poly.pdbx_seq_one_letter_code
_entity_poly.pdbx_strand_id
1 'polypeptide(L)'
;MKKYIVFAAMAAAALCLAGCAQGLDQDNAVPASKGLGNRITVTHEDYSIAGGATSGTKTLVRNNKEVWWQSLDMIDVYDSQSGNKYTYMSDLASGETARTSTFTIYSEKDPESFVLPDGKYYAVYNSYTYLVTKYNPNAESYSISEQKLHMCLGGEQFCPAGSFGQGGLPAYGVFGNGSTNVRMKPLCGGLKFRLSRGDVRIISFSSLDDITNICGFFTVSNLDSETPTVQNDGVKDVGLLNITIYPEDGGTFKAGTDYYIVMTPGQFDGFIARLYTTDDTTIEVKSTKTQTVKPGVFGYLAKPLDEYGRIAVNLGLPSGIRWANMNIGANSPEDFGDFFAWGETEPYYEAGYATSTSPVWKTGKEAGYDYASHKYKDGNYGYTQYSGTATLNHDDDAAYVNWKYTWFMPSQANFVELIENCDRQFTENYNGTGVAGMIFTGRGEYSSNSIFLPLAGERCGLNWYSKNSEGFYWSRSTNKSEKALYMKINAPGYAGYQEATVNASDTNTGERYWGFPIRPVYISK
;
A
#
# COMPACT_ATOMS: atom_id res chain seq x y z
N MET A 1 15.86 55.27 -4.82
CA MET A 1 14.73 55.21 -3.85
C MET A 1 15.02 54.11 -2.84
N LYS A 2 14.57 54.28 -1.58
CA LYS A 2 14.52 53.32 -0.44
C LYS A 2 15.26 51.97 -0.67
N LYS A 3 16.53 51.82 -0.32
CA LYS A 3 17.11 51.46 1.01
C LYS A 3 16.56 50.16 1.64
N TYR A 4 17.41 49.14 1.62
CA TYR A 4 17.35 47.93 2.47
C TYR A 4 17.63 48.27 3.94
N ILE A 5 16.79 47.81 4.86
CA ILE A 5 17.14 47.50 6.26
C ILE A 5 16.22 46.34 6.69
N VAL A 6 16.79 45.19 7.05
CA VAL A 6 16.14 44.16 7.87
C VAL A 6 17.07 43.90 9.06
N PHE A 7 16.49 43.82 10.26
CA PHE A 7 17.21 43.93 11.52
C PHE A 7 17.95 42.65 11.94
N ALA A 8 18.92 42.85 12.83
CA ALA A 8 19.84 41.82 13.31
C ALA A 8 19.22 40.87 14.35
N ALA A 9 19.93 39.75 14.52
CA ALA A 9 19.72 38.70 15.51
C ALA A 9 19.40 39.19 16.94
N MET A 10 18.56 38.41 17.63
CA MET A 10 18.63 38.24 19.08
C MET A 10 19.04 36.80 19.39
N ALA A 11 20.12 36.66 20.16
CA ALA A 11 20.51 35.39 20.76
C ALA A 11 19.81 35.23 22.12
N ALA A 12 19.22 34.06 22.37
CA ALA A 12 18.80 33.63 23.70
C ALA A 12 19.63 32.41 24.10
N ALA A 13 20.22 32.44 25.30
CA ALA A 13 21.22 31.45 25.71
C ALA A 13 20.59 30.11 26.11
N ALA A 14 21.04 29.02 25.48
CA ALA A 14 20.74 27.67 25.92
C ALA A 14 21.64 27.29 27.11
N LEU A 15 21.13 27.38 28.33
CA LEU A 15 21.78 26.74 29.49
C LEU A 15 21.51 25.24 29.45
N CYS A 16 22.50 24.45 29.03
CA CYS A 16 22.45 23.00 29.14
C CYS A 16 22.60 22.59 30.61
N LEU A 17 21.51 22.20 31.27
CA LEU A 17 21.55 21.40 32.50
C LEU A 17 21.21 19.95 32.15
N ALA A 18 22.23 19.09 32.13
CA ALA A 18 22.08 17.66 31.92
C ALA A 18 21.46 17.01 33.17
N GLY A 19 20.15 16.76 33.13
CA GLY A 19 19.44 15.91 34.09
C GLY A 19 19.24 14.52 33.49
N CYS A 20 19.63 13.47 34.20
CA CYS A 20 19.54 12.10 33.70
C CYS A 20 18.08 11.65 33.54
N ALA A 21 17.70 11.22 32.32
CA ALA A 21 16.45 10.52 32.08
C ALA A 21 16.55 9.07 32.59
N GLN A 22 16.15 8.84 33.85
CA GLN A 22 15.67 7.53 34.28
C GLN A 22 14.19 7.41 33.95
N GLY A 23 13.78 6.28 33.36
CA GLY A 23 12.44 6.09 32.83
C GLY A 23 11.38 5.99 33.91
N LEU A 24 10.18 6.52 33.62
CA LEU A 24 8.96 6.28 34.36
C LEU A 24 7.81 6.06 33.37
N ASP A 25 7.37 4.80 33.24
CA ASP A 25 5.98 4.50 32.94
C ASP A 25 5.14 4.98 34.13
N GLN A 26 4.29 6.00 33.95
CA GLN A 26 3.12 6.21 34.80
C GLN A 26 1.96 6.80 33.99
N ASP A 27 0.80 6.13 34.09
CA ASP A 27 -0.51 6.69 33.78
C ASP A 27 -0.78 7.90 34.68
N ASN A 28 -0.43 9.10 34.21
CA ASN A 28 -0.77 10.33 34.90
C ASN A 28 -2.21 10.73 34.57
N ALA A 29 -3.13 10.36 35.46
CA ALA A 29 -4.48 10.92 35.50
C ALA A 29 -4.38 12.46 35.61
N VAL A 30 -4.86 13.17 34.59
CA VAL A 30 -4.83 14.63 34.55
C VAL A 30 -5.72 15.18 35.69
N PRO A 31 -5.20 16.03 36.60
CA PRO A 31 -6.01 16.60 37.66
C PRO A 31 -7.04 17.56 37.07
N ALA A 32 -8.29 17.45 37.51
CA ALA A 32 -9.38 18.31 37.07
C ALA A 32 -9.25 19.73 37.65
N SER A 33 -8.34 20.53 37.10
CA SER A 33 -8.35 21.98 37.31
C SER A 33 -9.57 22.58 36.62
N LYS A 34 -10.36 23.37 37.34
CA LYS A 34 -11.22 24.40 36.71
C LYS A 34 -10.30 25.45 36.10
N GLY A 35 -9.76 25.16 34.92
CA GLY A 35 -8.83 26.02 34.20
C GLY A 35 -9.55 27.25 33.70
N LEU A 36 -8.85 28.39 33.74
CA LEU A 36 -9.20 29.56 32.94
C LEU A 36 -9.35 29.12 31.47
N GLY A 37 -10.35 29.66 30.77
CA GLY A 37 -10.62 29.27 29.38
C GLY A 37 -9.52 29.68 28.39
N ASN A 38 -8.41 30.25 28.85
CA ASN A 38 -7.20 30.47 28.08
C ASN A 38 -6.37 29.20 27.82
N ARG A 39 -6.60 28.09 28.55
CA ARG A 39 -5.90 26.82 28.35
C ARG A 39 -6.85 25.65 28.23
N ILE A 40 -6.65 24.84 27.20
CA ILE A 40 -7.40 23.61 26.92
C ILE A 40 -6.45 22.43 26.79
N THR A 41 -6.90 21.25 27.21
CA THR A 41 -6.15 19.99 27.10
C THR A 41 -6.72 19.20 25.93
N VAL A 42 -5.87 18.91 24.95
CA VAL A 42 -6.28 18.39 23.65
C VAL A 42 -5.64 17.02 23.44
N THR A 43 -6.44 16.04 23.04
CA THR A 43 -5.99 14.64 22.80
C THR A 43 -6.52 14.17 21.45
N HIS A 44 -5.68 13.55 20.62
CA HIS A 44 -6.18 12.87 19.43
C HIS A 44 -6.82 11.53 19.77
N GLU A 45 -7.93 11.19 19.09
CA GLU A 45 -8.40 9.81 19.03
C GLU A 45 -7.56 9.00 18.02
N ASP A 46 -7.36 7.71 18.33
CA ASP A 46 -6.55 6.82 17.51
C ASP A 46 -7.18 6.56 16.14
N TYR A 47 -6.32 6.40 15.12
CA TYR A 47 -6.73 5.84 13.84
C TYR A 47 -6.57 4.32 13.84
N SER A 48 -7.21 3.66 12.87
CA SER A 48 -7.16 2.20 12.69
C SER A 48 -6.57 1.81 11.34
N ILE A 49 -5.91 0.64 11.30
CA ILE A 49 -5.50 -0.03 10.07
C ILE A 49 -6.49 -1.16 9.78
N ALA A 50 -7.00 -1.23 8.54
CA ALA A 50 -7.89 -2.30 8.14
C ALA A 50 -7.13 -3.61 7.89
N GLY A 51 -7.57 -4.71 8.50
CA GLY A 51 -7.09 -6.07 8.18
C GLY A 51 -5.87 -6.57 8.96
N GLY A 52 -5.45 -5.90 10.04
CA GLY A 52 -4.37 -6.38 10.89
C GLY A 52 -4.39 -5.79 12.30
N ALA A 53 -3.94 -6.56 13.29
CA ALA A 53 -3.62 -6.04 14.60
C ALA A 53 -2.49 -5.00 14.52
N THR A 54 -2.38 -4.18 15.57
CA THR A 54 -1.39 -3.10 15.78
C THR A 54 -0.05 -3.26 15.01
N SER A 55 0.01 -2.65 13.81
CA SER A 55 1.21 -2.10 13.17
C SER A 55 0.83 -1.04 12.10
N GLY A 56 1.70 -0.07 11.81
CA GLY A 56 1.36 1.33 11.50
C GLY A 56 2.62 2.21 11.56
N THR A 57 2.54 3.56 11.63
CA THR A 57 3.66 4.54 11.89
C THR A 57 3.19 6.03 11.80
N LYS A 58 4.15 6.99 11.79
CA LYS A 58 4.29 8.39 12.27
C LYS A 58 3.35 9.47 11.64
N THR A 59 3.17 10.72 12.08
CA THR A 59 3.99 11.85 12.58
C THR A 59 4.42 11.71 14.06
N LEU A 60 5.56 11.06 14.28
CA LEU A 60 5.98 10.48 15.56
C LEU A 60 4.97 9.61 16.34
N VAL A 61 3.92 9.09 15.67
CA VAL A 61 3.15 7.91 16.10
C VAL A 61 4.06 6.86 16.75
N ARG A 62 3.75 6.55 17.99
CA ARG A 62 4.17 5.34 18.71
C ARG A 62 3.02 4.34 18.67
N ASN A 63 3.35 3.05 18.78
CA ASN A 63 2.37 1.95 18.83
C ASN A 63 1.33 1.92 17.69
N ASN A 64 1.61 2.66 16.61
CA ASN A 64 1.14 2.37 15.27
C ASN A 64 -0.37 2.55 15.03
N LYS A 65 -1.01 3.36 15.88
CA LYS A 65 -2.41 3.83 15.78
C LYS A 65 -2.64 5.27 16.28
N GLU A 66 -1.66 5.88 16.94
CA GLU A 66 -1.85 7.10 17.74
C GLU A 66 -1.34 8.35 17.01
N VAL A 67 -2.12 9.42 16.93
CA VAL A 67 -1.64 10.74 16.46
C VAL A 67 -1.13 11.54 17.66
N TRP A 68 0.02 12.21 17.52
CA TRP A 68 0.69 12.94 18.60
C TRP A 68 0.87 14.41 18.18
N TRP A 69 0.64 15.33 19.12
CA TRP A 69 0.91 16.76 19.00
C TRP A 69 2.41 17.05 19.02
N GLN A 70 2.81 18.18 18.44
CA GLN A 70 4.15 18.75 18.54
C GLN A 70 4.12 20.27 18.78
N SER A 71 5.28 20.88 19.02
CA SER A 71 5.43 22.33 19.10
C SER A 71 4.84 23.05 17.88
N LEU A 72 4.17 24.18 18.11
CA LEU A 72 3.53 25.03 17.08
C LEU A 72 2.32 24.40 16.36
N ASP A 73 1.83 23.23 16.77
CA ASP A 73 0.51 22.77 16.33
C ASP A 73 -0.58 23.76 16.79
N MET A 74 -1.54 24.04 15.92
CA MET A 74 -2.60 25.02 16.16
C MET A 74 -3.99 24.43 15.90
N ILE A 75 -4.94 24.78 16.77
CA ILE A 75 -6.36 24.47 16.60
C ILE A 75 -7.17 25.77 16.59
N ASP A 76 -8.14 25.87 15.69
CA ASP A 76 -9.17 26.90 15.74
C ASP A 76 -10.41 26.35 16.46
N VAL A 77 -10.77 26.98 17.56
CA VAL A 77 -11.98 26.73 18.34
C VAL A 77 -13.05 27.72 17.90
N TYR A 78 -14.21 27.20 17.51
CA TYR A 78 -15.34 28.01 17.07
C TYR A 78 -16.50 27.88 18.05
N ASP A 79 -17.10 29.01 18.39
CA ASP A 79 -18.35 29.08 19.13
C ASP A 79 -19.54 28.64 18.26
N SER A 80 -20.30 27.65 18.71
CA SER A 80 -21.36 27.05 17.89
C SER A 80 -22.61 27.92 17.72
N GLN A 81 -22.71 29.07 18.41
CA GLN A 81 -23.86 29.98 18.32
C GLN A 81 -23.53 31.29 17.62
N SER A 82 -22.37 31.86 17.93
CA SER A 82 -21.90 33.14 17.38
C SER A 82 -20.96 32.99 16.18
N GLY A 83 -20.32 31.83 16.03
CA GLY A 83 -19.26 31.61 15.04
C GLY A 83 -17.96 32.34 15.32
N ASN A 84 -17.82 32.96 16.51
CA ASN A 84 -16.57 33.54 16.97
C ASN A 84 -15.46 32.49 16.98
N LYS A 85 -14.26 32.88 16.53
CA LYS A 85 -13.11 31.99 16.38
C LYS A 85 -12.00 32.37 17.35
N TYR A 86 -11.52 31.40 18.10
CA TYR A 86 -10.45 31.49 19.07
C TYR A 86 -9.34 30.52 18.65
N THR A 87 -8.14 31.02 18.39
CA THR A 87 -7.01 30.19 17.95
C THR A 87 -6.15 29.83 19.15
N TYR A 88 -5.87 28.55 19.34
CA TYR A 88 -4.98 28.04 20.39
C TYR A 88 -3.76 27.36 19.77
N MET A 89 -2.62 27.41 20.47
CA MET A 89 -1.35 26.81 20.04
C MET A 89 -0.82 25.86 21.12
N SER A 90 -0.19 24.76 20.71
CA SER A 90 0.39 23.77 21.61
C SER A 90 1.50 24.37 22.49
N ASP A 91 1.47 24.03 23.78
CA ASP A 91 2.47 24.46 24.76
C ASP A 91 3.79 23.65 24.71
N LEU A 92 3.90 22.66 23.81
CA LEU A 92 5.08 21.79 23.67
C LEU A 92 6.32 22.56 23.20
N ALA A 93 7.47 22.28 23.82
CA ALA A 93 8.73 22.88 23.41
C ALA A 93 9.24 22.27 22.08
N SER A 94 10.15 22.99 21.40
CA SER A 94 10.66 22.55 20.10
C SER A 94 11.29 21.15 20.16
N GLY A 95 10.76 20.23 19.35
CA GLY A 95 11.18 18.82 19.32
C GLY A 95 10.47 17.90 20.32
N GLU A 96 9.61 18.42 21.20
CA GLU A 96 8.74 17.61 22.04
C GLU A 96 7.49 17.15 21.28
N THR A 97 7.00 15.96 21.62
CA THR A 97 5.71 15.45 21.15
C THR A 97 4.92 14.79 22.28
N ALA A 98 3.58 14.89 22.23
CA ALA A 98 2.71 14.27 23.21
C ALA A 98 1.35 13.85 22.64
N ARG A 99 0.82 12.69 23.07
CA ARG A 99 -0.55 12.23 22.71
C ARG A 99 -1.65 13.17 23.23
N THR A 100 -1.43 13.71 24.41
CA THR A 100 -2.26 14.73 25.06
C THR A 100 -1.36 15.93 25.36
N SER A 101 -1.75 17.12 24.91
CA SER A 101 -1.01 18.37 25.14
C SER A 101 -1.95 19.44 25.69
N THR A 102 -1.43 20.34 26.51
CA THR A 102 -2.10 21.61 26.77
C THR A 102 -1.85 22.57 25.61
N PHE A 103 -2.85 23.38 25.32
CA PHE A 103 -2.86 24.41 24.29
C PHE A 103 -3.30 25.72 24.93
N THR A 104 -2.52 26.79 24.75
CA THR A 104 -2.84 28.13 25.25
C THR A 104 -3.40 29.01 24.13
N ILE A 105 -4.33 29.89 24.46
CA ILE A 105 -4.94 30.81 23.49
C ILE A 105 -3.90 31.78 22.93
N TYR A 106 -3.91 31.93 21.60
CA TYR A 106 -2.94 32.69 20.81
C TYR A 106 -3.57 33.87 20.07
N SER A 107 -4.88 33.82 19.75
CA SER A 107 -5.56 34.90 19.03
C SER A 107 -5.85 36.14 19.88
N GLU A 108 -5.75 36.05 21.20
CA GLU A 108 -6.17 37.10 22.12
C GLU A 108 -5.04 38.03 22.55
N LYS A 109 -5.37 39.31 22.74
CA LYS A 109 -4.39 40.35 23.08
C LYS A 109 -3.86 40.22 24.52
N ASP A 110 -4.65 39.63 25.40
CA ASP A 110 -4.29 39.35 26.80
C ASP A 110 -4.70 37.90 27.15
N PRO A 111 -3.85 36.91 26.80
CA PRO A 111 -4.15 35.50 27.03
C PRO A 111 -4.28 35.14 28.51
N GLU A 112 -3.59 35.83 29.43
CA GLU A 112 -3.60 35.45 30.86
C GLU A 112 -4.93 35.79 31.54
N SER A 113 -5.60 36.87 31.13
CA SER A 113 -6.93 37.26 31.64
C SER A 113 -8.10 36.63 30.88
N PHE A 114 -7.86 35.99 29.73
CA PHE A 114 -8.94 35.44 28.90
C PHE A 114 -9.70 34.29 29.57
N VAL A 115 -11.03 34.37 29.48
CA VAL A 115 -11.96 33.32 29.86
C VAL A 115 -12.84 33.03 28.65
N LEU A 116 -12.74 31.81 28.12
CA LEU A 116 -13.67 31.31 27.10
C LEU A 116 -15.10 31.38 27.67
N PRO A 117 -16.07 31.97 26.94
CA PRO A 117 -17.45 32.07 27.43
C PRO A 117 -18.07 30.70 27.73
N ASP A 118 -19.16 30.69 28.49
CA ASP A 118 -20.03 29.52 28.57
C ASP A 118 -20.71 29.31 27.21
N GLY A 119 -20.38 28.20 26.56
CA GLY A 119 -20.87 27.85 25.24
C GLY A 119 -20.58 26.41 24.86
N LYS A 120 -21.01 26.05 23.66
CA LYS A 120 -20.66 24.79 22.98
C LYS A 120 -19.68 25.13 21.87
N TYR A 121 -18.60 24.38 21.79
CA TYR A 121 -17.45 24.67 20.97
C TYR A 121 -17.09 23.47 20.12
N TYR A 122 -16.63 23.72 18.90
CA TYR A 122 -15.93 22.71 18.12
C TYR A 122 -14.54 23.21 17.71
N ALA A 123 -13.54 22.36 17.89
CA ALA A 123 -12.16 22.61 17.52
C ALA A 123 -11.85 21.98 16.16
N VAL A 124 -11.04 22.64 15.34
CA VAL A 124 -10.57 22.16 14.03
C VAL A 124 -9.05 22.25 14.00
N TYR A 125 -8.38 21.12 13.79
CA TYR A 125 -6.92 21.09 13.65
C TYR A 125 -6.47 21.60 12.29
N ASN A 126 -5.46 22.48 12.29
CA ASN A 126 -4.84 23.02 11.09
C ASN A 126 -5.84 23.64 10.08
N SER A 127 -6.87 24.32 10.61
CA SER A 127 -7.90 25.04 9.84
C SER A 127 -7.33 25.86 8.68
N TYR A 128 -6.26 26.62 8.91
CA TYR A 128 -5.60 27.45 7.89
C TYR A 128 -5.21 26.65 6.63
N THR A 129 -4.84 25.37 6.78
CA THR A 129 -4.47 24.51 5.66
C THR A 129 -5.68 23.96 4.90
N TYR A 130 -6.82 23.81 5.57
CA TYR A 130 -7.96 23.01 5.10
C TYR A 130 -9.26 23.76 4.85
N LEU A 131 -9.46 24.98 5.33
CA LEU A 131 -10.70 25.72 5.05
C LEU A 131 -10.77 26.13 3.57
N VAL A 132 -11.98 26.11 3.00
CA VAL A 132 -12.21 26.46 1.59
C VAL A 132 -11.77 27.89 1.26
N THR A 133 -11.80 28.81 2.23
CA THR A 133 -11.27 30.19 2.11
C THR A 133 -9.82 30.28 1.63
N LYS A 134 -8.99 29.26 1.89
CA LYS A 134 -7.61 29.18 1.35
C LYS A 134 -7.58 29.07 -0.19
N TYR A 135 -8.58 28.41 -0.77
CA TYR A 135 -8.68 28.11 -2.21
C TYR A 135 -9.64 29.07 -2.93
N ASN A 136 -10.71 29.48 -2.25
CA ASN A 136 -11.67 30.49 -2.71
C ASN A 136 -11.94 31.50 -1.57
N PRO A 137 -11.24 32.65 -1.55
CA PRO A 137 -11.37 33.65 -0.49
C PRO A 137 -12.79 34.21 -0.28
N ASN A 138 -13.70 34.05 -1.25
CA ASN A 138 -15.08 34.50 -1.18
C ASN A 138 -16.06 33.42 -0.70
N ALA A 139 -15.59 32.20 -0.43
CA ALA A 139 -16.45 31.10 0.03
C ALA A 139 -16.66 31.13 1.54
N GLU A 140 -17.90 30.91 1.97
CA GLU A 140 -18.20 30.66 3.38
C GLU A 140 -17.64 29.29 3.78
N SER A 141 -16.62 29.27 4.66
CA SER A 141 -16.05 28.02 5.17
C SER A 141 -16.84 27.43 6.34
N TYR A 142 -17.74 28.19 6.94
CA TYR A 142 -18.56 27.78 8.08
C TYR A 142 -19.96 28.39 8.00
N SER A 143 -20.98 27.58 8.26
CA SER A 143 -22.38 28.01 8.39
C SER A 143 -22.93 27.58 9.75
N ILE A 144 -23.25 28.57 10.60
CA ILE A 144 -23.89 28.36 11.92
C ILE A 144 -25.28 27.74 11.73
N SER A 145 -26.08 28.33 10.82
CA SER A 145 -27.49 27.95 10.62
C SER A 145 -27.66 26.55 10.06
N GLU A 146 -26.68 26.05 9.29
CA GLU A 146 -26.69 24.70 8.73
C GLU A 146 -25.84 23.70 9.55
N GLN A 147 -25.12 24.16 10.57
CA GLN A 147 -24.08 23.40 11.29
C GLN A 147 -23.11 22.68 10.34
N LYS A 148 -22.55 23.42 9.38
CA LYS A 148 -21.62 22.90 8.35
C LYS A 148 -20.27 23.59 8.36
N LEU A 149 -19.22 22.81 8.20
CA LEU A 149 -17.85 23.26 7.95
C LEU A 149 -17.43 22.75 6.57
N HIS A 150 -17.08 23.66 5.68
CA HIS A 150 -16.60 23.33 4.34
C HIS A 150 -15.06 23.32 4.34
N MET A 151 -14.50 22.20 3.91
CA MET A 151 -13.06 21.94 3.92
C MET A 151 -12.57 21.47 2.55
N CYS A 152 -11.26 21.53 2.34
CA CYS A 152 -10.57 21.11 1.13
C CYS A 152 -9.26 20.41 1.52
N LEU A 153 -9.11 19.14 1.14
CA LEU A 153 -7.85 18.42 1.21
C LEU A 153 -7.06 18.69 -0.07
N GLY A 154 -5.93 19.38 0.04
CA GLY A 154 -5.06 19.66 -1.12
C GLY A 154 -4.49 18.39 -1.76
N GLY A 155 -4.21 18.47 -3.06
CA GLY A 155 -3.61 17.39 -3.86
C GLY A 155 -2.10 17.23 -3.71
N GLU A 156 -1.44 17.88 -2.73
CA GLU A 156 0.00 17.72 -2.47
C GLU A 156 0.26 17.37 -1.01
N GLN A 157 1.09 16.35 -0.77
CA GLN A 157 1.43 15.90 0.58
C GLN A 157 2.93 15.57 0.70
N PHE A 158 3.53 15.98 1.81
CA PHE A 158 4.88 15.56 2.19
C PHE A 158 4.75 14.41 3.18
N CYS A 159 5.37 13.27 2.87
CA CYS A 159 5.21 12.01 3.57
C CYS A 159 6.55 11.63 4.24
N PRO A 160 6.70 11.86 5.55
CA PRO A 160 7.84 11.36 6.31
C PRO A 160 7.92 9.83 6.25
N ALA A 161 9.10 9.28 6.53
CA ALA A 161 9.28 7.84 6.70
C ALA A 161 8.33 7.31 7.79
N GLY A 162 7.42 6.42 7.40
CA GLY A 162 6.38 5.91 8.26
C GLY A 162 5.11 6.75 8.33
N SER A 163 4.96 7.89 7.67
CA SER A 163 3.96 8.90 8.08
C SER A 163 3.11 9.53 6.99
N PHE A 164 2.11 10.29 7.44
CA PHE A 164 1.68 11.55 6.80
C PHE A 164 2.41 12.76 7.44
N GLY A 165 2.58 13.85 6.69
CA GLY A 165 3.34 15.04 7.13
C GLY A 165 2.73 15.79 8.31
N GLN A 166 3.50 16.71 8.89
CA GLN A 166 3.01 17.63 9.93
C GLN A 166 1.74 18.34 9.48
N GLY A 167 0.73 18.37 10.34
CA GLY A 167 -0.57 18.98 10.02
C GLY A 167 -1.38 18.24 8.96
N GLY A 168 -0.93 17.07 8.47
CA GLY A 168 -1.45 16.42 7.26
C GLY A 168 -2.75 15.63 7.39
N LEU A 169 -3.23 15.37 8.62
CA LEU A 169 -4.50 14.69 8.88
C LEU A 169 -5.49 15.67 9.54
N PRO A 170 -6.51 16.18 8.81
CA PRO A 170 -7.51 17.06 9.41
C PRO A 170 -8.31 16.32 10.47
N ALA A 171 -8.56 16.99 11.60
CA ALA A 171 -9.30 16.45 12.73
C ALA A 171 -10.21 17.51 13.35
N TYR A 172 -11.29 17.07 14.00
CA TYR A 172 -12.21 17.94 14.71
C TYR A 172 -12.54 17.39 16.10
N GLY A 173 -12.98 18.23 17.03
CA GLY A 173 -13.46 17.81 18.35
C GLY A 173 -14.57 18.71 18.84
N VAL A 174 -15.40 18.24 19.76
CA VAL A 174 -16.51 19.02 20.36
C VAL A 174 -16.33 19.06 21.88
N PHE A 175 -16.62 20.20 22.49
CA PHE A 175 -16.60 20.41 23.95
C PHE A 175 -17.58 21.52 24.36
N GLY A 176 -17.71 21.79 25.65
CA GLY A 176 -18.60 22.86 26.15
C GLY A 176 -18.52 23.07 27.67
N ASN A 177 -19.34 23.99 28.17
CA ASN A 177 -19.44 24.50 29.55
C ASN A 177 -18.61 23.75 30.60
N GLY A 178 -17.48 24.35 30.99
CA GLY A 178 -16.61 23.85 32.06
C GLY A 178 -15.67 22.69 31.70
N SER A 179 -15.80 22.08 30.52
CA SER A 179 -14.77 21.18 29.99
C SER A 179 -13.68 21.97 29.27
N THR A 180 -12.46 21.84 29.76
CA THR A 180 -11.24 22.23 29.02
C THR A 180 -10.66 21.07 28.21
N ASN A 181 -11.26 19.88 28.27
CA ASN A 181 -10.79 18.69 27.57
C ASN A 181 -11.44 18.57 26.18
N VAL A 182 -10.60 18.41 25.14
CA VAL A 182 -11.02 18.27 23.74
C VAL A 182 -10.46 16.97 23.16
N ARG A 183 -11.34 16.13 22.59
CA ARG A 183 -10.94 14.92 21.86
C ARG A 183 -11.08 15.13 20.36
N MET A 184 -9.96 15.04 19.64
CA MET A 184 -9.82 15.34 18.22
C MET A 184 -9.90 14.07 17.38
N LYS A 185 -11.02 13.88 16.68
CA LYS A 185 -11.31 12.76 15.80
C LYS A 185 -10.88 13.08 14.36
N PRO A 186 -10.17 12.19 13.66
CA PRO A 186 -9.83 12.40 12.26
C PRO A 186 -11.09 12.58 11.38
N LEU A 187 -11.04 13.56 10.47
CA LEU A 187 -12.08 13.79 9.46
C LEU A 187 -11.79 13.03 8.16
N CYS A 188 -10.51 12.81 7.86
CA CYS A 188 -10.02 12.03 6.72
C CYS A 188 -9.52 10.65 7.16
N GLY A 189 -9.29 9.78 6.19
CA GLY A 189 -8.57 8.52 6.34
C GLY A 189 -7.53 8.40 5.23
N GLY A 190 -7.31 7.19 4.73
CA GLY A 190 -6.67 7.02 3.43
C GLY A 190 -6.01 5.67 3.24
N LEU A 191 -4.79 5.67 2.71
CA LEU A 191 -4.08 4.45 2.33
C LEU A 191 -2.65 4.42 2.90
N LYS A 192 -2.25 3.23 3.37
CA LYS A 192 -0.89 2.89 3.80
C LYS A 192 -0.23 2.03 2.72
N PHE A 193 0.94 2.41 2.22
CA PHE A 193 1.69 1.64 1.21
C PHE A 193 3.16 1.45 1.62
N ARG A 194 3.89 0.62 0.87
CA ARG A 194 5.31 0.35 1.04
C ARG A 194 5.96 0.13 -0.32
N LEU A 195 7.05 0.83 -0.61
CA LEU A 195 7.85 0.59 -1.82
C LEU A 195 8.91 -0.48 -1.57
N SER A 196 9.24 -1.24 -2.61
CA SER A 196 10.40 -2.16 -2.61
C SER A 196 11.70 -1.49 -3.09
N ARG A 197 11.60 -0.36 -3.80
CA ARG A 197 12.73 0.42 -4.35
C ARG A 197 12.96 1.74 -3.59
N GLY A 198 14.16 2.30 -3.72
CA GLY A 198 14.68 3.39 -2.87
C GLY A 198 14.97 4.71 -3.59
N ASP A 199 14.57 4.83 -4.84
CA ASP A 199 14.97 5.85 -5.82
C ASP A 199 13.76 6.58 -6.45
N VAL A 200 12.57 6.33 -5.93
CA VAL A 200 11.35 7.06 -6.30
C VAL A 200 11.35 8.40 -5.59
N ARG A 201 11.22 9.50 -6.34
CA ARG A 201 11.23 10.88 -5.83
C ARG A 201 9.82 11.46 -5.62
N ILE A 202 8.85 11.02 -6.40
CA ILE A 202 7.47 11.52 -6.41
C ILE A 202 6.54 10.36 -6.72
N ILE A 203 5.35 10.31 -6.11
CA ILE A 203 4.26 9.44 -6.58
C ILE A 203 3.00 10.27 -6.81
N SER A 204 2.35 10.12 -7.95
CA SER A 204 1.02 10.71 -8.21
C SER A 204 -0.04 9.62 -8.21
N PHE A 205 -1.08 9.78 -7.39
CA PHE A 205 -2.23 8.88 -7.30
C PHE A 205 -3.48 9.51 -7.91
N SER A 206 -4.20 8.74 -8.71
CA SER A 206 -5.55 9.06 -9.20
C SER A 206 -6.49 7.85 -9.03
N SER A 207 -7.79 8.08 -9.10
CA SER A 207 -8.76 7.00 -9.31
C SER A 207 -8.55 6.34 -10.67
N LEU A 208 -8.99 5.09 -10.85
CA LEU A 208 -8.83 4.38 -12.12
C LEU A 208 -9.65 5.00 -13.27
N ASP A 209 -10.77 5.65 -12.94
CA ASP A 209 -11.63 6.36 -13.87
C ASP A 209 -11.15 7.79 -14.20
N ASP A 210 -10.12 8.27 -13.51
CA ASP A 210 -9.54 9.63 -13.59
C ASP A 210 -10.56 10.77 -13.37
N ILE A 211 -11.73 10.46 -12.77
CA ILE A 211 -12.81 11.42 -12.47
C ILE A 211 -13.30 11.36 -11.02
N THR A 212 -13.19 10.23 -10.32
CA THR A 212 -13.58 10.13 -8.91
C THR A 212 -12.52 10.79 -8.02
N ASN A 213 -12.91 11.84 -7.30
CA ASN A 213 -11.96 12.64 -6.53
C ASN A 213 -11.57 11.98 -5.19
N ILE A 214 -10.27 11.69 -5.03
CA ILE A 214 -9.69 11.12 -3.79
C ILE A 214 -9.16 12.20 -2.82
N CYS A 215 -9.16 13.46 -3.26
CA CYS A 215 -8.91 14.67 -2.49
C CYS A 215 -9.91 15.78 -2.87
N GLY A 216 -9.61 17.03 -2.54
CA GLY A 216 -10.46 18.18 -2.83
C GLY A 216 -11.51 18.43 -1.75
N PHE A 217 -12.67 18.94 -2.18
CA PHE A 217 -13.68 19.51 -1.29
C PHE A 217 -14.51 18.46 -0.54
N PHE A 218 -14.76 18.73 0.74
CA PHE A 218 -15.63 17.92 1.59
C PHE A 218 -16.32 18.76 2.65
N THR A 219 -17.53 18.36 3.03
CA THR A 219 -18.34 19.04 4.04
C THR A 219 -18.46 18.16 5.29
N VAL A 220 -18.20 18.77 6.45
CA VAL A 220 -18.49 18.21 7.77
C VAL A 220 -19.81 18.80 8.23
N SER A 221 -20.81 17.96 8.51
CA SER A 221 -22.14 18.39 9.02
C SER A 221 -22.42 17.78 10.39
N ASN A 222 -23.39 18.37 11.11
CA ASN A 222 -23.70 18.05 12.51
C ASN A 222 -22.50 18.33 13.42
N LEU A 223 -21.90 19.52 13.27
CA LEU A 223 -20.68 19.93 13.99
C LEU A 223 -20.81 19.95 15.52
N ASP A 224 -22.03 19.95 16.02
CA ASP A 224 -22.33 19.92 17.44
C ASP A 224 -22.38 18.48 18.02
N SER A 225 -22.23 17.47 17.16
CA SER A 225 -22.19 16.04 17.52
C SER A 225 -20.75 15.56 17.74
N GLU A 226 -20.56 14.61 18.66
CA GLU A 226 -19.31 13.84 18.79
C GLU A 226 -19.09 12.83 17.64
N THR A 227 -20.07 12.66 16.75
CA THR A 227 -19.94 11.87 15.52
C THR A 227 -20.51 12.70 14.37
N PRO A 228 -19.67 13.39 13.59
CA PRO A 228 -20.15 14.24 12.52
C PRO A 228 -20.39 13.38 11.28
N THR A 229 -21.09 13.91 10.30
CA THR A 229 -21.10 13.31 8.96
C THR A 229 -20.10 14.03 8.09
N VAL A 230 -19.05 13.33 7.65
CA VAL A 230 -18.08 13.84 6.68
C VAL A 230 -18.45 13.28 5.31
N GLN A 231 -18.76 14.18 4.37
CA GLN A 231 -19.15 13.83 3.01
C GLN A 231 -18.21 14.52 2.02
N ASN A 232 -17.68 13.77 1.07
CA ASN A 232 -16.99 14.32 -0.10
C ASN A 232 -18.02 15.03 -1.00
N ASP A 233 -17.70 16.27 -1.39
CA ASP A 233 -18.59 17.16 -2.16
C ASP A 233 -18.66 16.81 -3.66
N GLY A 234 -17.87 15.84 -4.12
CA GLY A 234 -17.69 15.47 -5.52
C GLY A 234 -16.75 16.44 -6.27
N VAL A 235 -16.69 16.26 -7.59
CA VAL A 235 -15.83 17.06 -8.48
C VAL A 235 -16.36 18.50 -8.60
N LYS A 236 -15.81 19.38 -7.75
CA LYS A 236 -15.99 20.85 -7.86
C LYS A 236 -14.82 21.56 -8.54
N ASP A 237 -13.67 20.90 -8.64
CA ASP A 237 -12.48 21.37 -9.36
C ASP A 237 -11.71 20.17 -9.93
N VAL A 238 -11.45 20.18 -11.24
CA VAL A 238 -10.71 19.12 -11.94
C VAL A 238 -9.20 19.15 -11.62
N GLY A 239 -8.69 20.27 -11.09
CA GLY A 239 -7.31 20.36 -10.59
C GLY A 239 -7.08 19.64 -9.26
N LEU A 240 -8.13 19.16 -8.59
CA LEU A 240 -8.09 18.54 -7.26
C LEU A 240 -8.61 17.09 -7.26
N LEU A 241 -8.39 16.36 -8.36
CA LEU A 241 -8.71 14.94 -8.47
C LEU A 241 -7.60 14.03 -7.92
N ASN A 242 -6.34 14.46 -8.03
CA ASN A 242 -5.15 13.63 -7.85
C ASN A 242 -4.32 14.06 -6.64
N ILE A 243 -3.69 13.08 -5.97
CA ILE A 243 -2.77 13.33 -4.86
C ILE A 243 -1.34 13.03 -5.30
N THR A 244 -0.50 14.04 -5.33
CA THR A 244 0.94 13.93 -5.51
C THR A 244 1.62 13.93 -4.14
N ILE A 245 2.48 12.94 -3.90
CA ILE A 245 3.21 12.77 -2.65
C ILE A 245 4.72 12.82 -2.86
N TYR A 246 5.40 13.44 -1.89
CA TYR A 246 6.84 13.68 -1.87
C TYR A 246 7.45 13.15 -0.56
N PRO A 247 8.71 12.67 -0.55
CA PRO A 247 9.45 12.46 0.69
C PRO A 247 9.62 13.78 1.44
N GLU A 248 9.41 13.79 2.76
CA GLU A 248 9.56 15.00 3.57
C GLU A 248 11.00 15.56 3.58
N ASP A 249 12.02 14.70 3.42
CA ASP A 249 13.42 15.10 3.32
C ASP A 249 13.81 15.65 1.92
N GLY A 250 12.86 15.72 0.98
CA GLY A 250 13.09 16.16 -0.40
C GLY A 250 13.96 15.20 -1.23
N GLY A 251 14.28 14.02 -0.69
CA GLY A 251 15.09 12.99 -1.34
C GLY A 251 14.25 11.97 -2.07
N THR A 252 14.35 10.71 -1.65
CA THR A 252 13.64 9.57 -2.24
C THR A 252 12.89 8.77 -1.17
N PHE A 253 11.80 8.12 -1.57
CA PHE A 253 11.07 7.17 -0.74
C PHE A 253 11.97 5.98 -0.39
N LYS A 254 12.01 5.60 0.88
CA LYS A 254 12.91 4.57 1.40
C LYS A 254 12.31 3.18 1.16
N ALA A 255 13.08 2.31 0.52
CA ALA A 255 12.71 0.91 0.31
C ALA A 255 12.34 0.22 1.64
N GLY A 256 11.34 -0.67 1.61
CA GLY A 256 10.86 -1.41 2.77
C GLY A 256 10.13 -0.59 3.84
N THR A 257 10.02 0.72 3.67
CA THR A 257 9.43 1.66 4.65
C THR A 257 7.96 1.91 4.33
N ASP A 258 7.12 2.00 5.37
CA ASP A 258 5.71 2.35 5.24
C ASP A 258 5.53 3.85 4.99
N TYR A 259 4.52 4.22 4.20
CA TYR A 259 4.15 5.60 3.89
C TYR A 259 2.62 5.72 3.81
N TYR A 260 2.09 6.92 4.05
CA TYR A 260 0.66 7.15 4.22
C TYR A 260 0.20 8.28 3.31
N ILE A 261 -0.96 8.08 2.69
CA ILE A 261 -1.65 9.03 1.84
C ILE A 261 -2.94 9.37 2.56
N VAL A 262 -3.16 10.63 2.88
CA VAL A 262 -4.43 11.10 3.45
C VAL A 262 -5.40 11.36 2.30
N MET A 263 -6.65 10.93 2.45
CA MET A 263 -7.67 11.00 1.40
C MET A 263 -9.01 11.48 1.99
N THR A 264 -9.85 12.09 1.15
CA THR A 264 -11.23 12.42 1.54
C THR A 264 -12.04 11.13 1.76
N PRO A 265 -12.97 11.09 2.72
CA PRO A 265 -13.85 9.94 2.91
C PRO A 265 -14.70 9.65 1.66
N GLY A 266 -14.84 8.38 1.31
CA GLY A 266 -15.55 7.98 0.10
C GLY A 266 -15.23 6.56 -0.36
N GLN A 267 -15.66 6.22 -1.56
CA GLN A 267 -15.34 4.97 -2.24
C GLN A 267 -14.94 5.27 -3.68
N PHE A 268 -13.95 4.53 -4.20
CA PHE A 268 -13.51 4.63 -5.58
C PHE A 268 -13.09 3.26 -6.12
N ASP A 269 -13.40 2.98 -7.38
CA ASP A 269 -13.19 1.67 -8.01
C ASP A 269 -11.82 1.60 -8.67
N GLY A 270 -10.81 1.22 -7.87
CA GLY A 270 -9.44 1.09 -8.34
C GLY A 270 -8.68 2.42 -8.42
N PHE A 271 -7.36 2.33 -8.64
CA PHE A 271 -6.48 3.50 -8.71
C PHE A 271 -5.36 3.31 -9.74
N ILE A 272 -4.79 4.44 -10.14
CA ILE A 272 -3.50 4.50 -10.83
C ILE A 272 -2.50 5.21 -9.91
N ALA A 273 -1.31 4.65 -9.73
CA ALA A 273 -0.20 5.30 -9.05
C ALA A 273 1.00 5.39 -10.00
N ARG A 274 1.48 6.61 -10.25
CA ARG A 274 2.60 6.91 -11.15
C ARG A 274 3.81 7.28 -10.31
N LEU A 275 4.80 6.39 -10.27
CA LEU A 275 6.02 6.55 -9.50
C LEU A 275 7.09 7.15 -10.42
N TYR A 276 7.59 8.33 -10.08
CA TYR A 276 8.66 9.02 -10.81
C TYR A 276 9.99 8.76 -10.11
N THR A 277 10.97 8.24 -10.83
CA THR A 277 12.28 7.82 -10.31
C THR A 277 13.36 8.87 -10.53
N THR A 278 14.54 8.68 -9.94
CA THR A 278 15.69 9.59 -10.10
C THR A 278 16.31 9.59 -11.49
N ASP A 279 16.05 8.58 -12.32
CA ASP A 279 16.50 8.48 -13.71
C ASP A 279 15.45 8.99 -14.74
N ASP A 280 14.45 9.73 -14.26
CA ASP A 280 13.29 10.25 -15.01
C ASP A 280 12.34 9.19 -15.60
N THR A 281 12.53 7.90 -15.27
CA THR A 281 11.53 6.86 -15.60
C THR A 281 10.22 7.08 -14.84
N THR A 282 9.10 6.77 -15.49
CA THR A 282 7.78 6.74 -14.85
C THR A 282 7.25 5.31 -14.85
N ILE A 283 6.91 4.79 -13.67
CA ILE A 283 6.35 3.45 -13.49
C ILE A 283 4.87 3.60 -13.13
N GLU A 284 4.00 2.99 -13.91
CA GLU A 284 2.56 3.03 -13.67
C GLU A 284 2.07 1.75 -13.00
N VAL A 285 1.52 1.90 -11.80
CA VAL A 285 0.86 0.86 -11.03
C VAL A 285 -0.65 1.02 -11.20
N LYS A 286 -1.35 -0.07 -11.53
CA LYS A 286 -2.80 -0.11 -11.64
C LYS A 286 -3.41 -1.13 -10.68
N SER A 287 -4.54 -0.77 -10.09
CA SER A 287 -5.39 -1.67 -9.31
C SER A 287 -6.83 -1.46 -9.73
N THR A 288 -7.57 -2.53 -9.98
CA THR A 288 -9.02 -2.52 -10.22
C THR A 288 -9.84 -2.72 -8.93
N LYS A 289 -9.18 -2.96 -7.79
CA LYS A 289 -9.86 -3.23 -6.52
C LYS A 289 -10.45 -1.95 -5.94
N THR A 290 -11.76 -1.94 -5.71
CA THR A 290 -12.47 -0.91 -4.93
C THR A 290 -11.77 -0.60 -3.61
N GLN A 291 -11.57 0.68 -3.34
CA GLN A 291 -11.08 1.20 -2.06
C GLN A 291 -12.21 1.95 -1.35
N THR A 292 -12.29 1.82 -0.03
CA THR A 292 -13.22 2.59 0.82
C THR A 292 -12.41 3.34 1.87
N VAL A 293 -12.41 4.66 1.77
CA VAL A 293 -11.78 5.56 2.74
C VAL A 293 -12.82 5.98 3.77
N LYS A 294 -12.50 5.78 5.05
CA LYS A 294 -13.34 6.20 6.19
C LYS A 294 -12.53 7.12 7.10
N PRO A 295 -13.16 8.10 7.78
CA PRO A 295 -12.48 8.93 8.76
C PRO A 295 -11.74 8.07 9.80
N GLY A 296 -10.46 8.34 10.04
CA GLY A 296 -9.63 7.59 11.00
C GLY A 296 -9.31 6.15 10.58
N VAL A 297 -9.46 5.77 9.31
CA VAL A 297 -9.09 4.45 8.81
C VAL A 297 -8.09 4.57 7.67
N PHE A 298 -6.94 3.92 7.81
CA PHE A 298 -5.99 3.73 6.72
C PHE A 298 -6.06 2.29 6.21
N GLY A 299 -6.56 2.12 4.98
CA GLY A 299 -6.53 0.83 4.30
C GLY A 299 -5.10 0.48 3.94
N TYR A 300 -4.68 -0.76 4.18
CA TYR A 300 -3.38 -1.20 3.68
C TYR A 300 -3.49 -1.44 2.17
N LEU A 301 -2.72 -0.71 1.36
CA LEU A 301 -2.26 -1.15 0.05
C LEU A 301 -1.28 -2.31 0.28
N ALA A 302 -1.87 -3.40 0.76
CA ALA A 302 -1.22 -4.66 1.00
C ALA A 302 -0.77 -5.17 -0.35
N LYS A 303 0.52 -4.98 -0.61
CA LYS A 303 1.45 -5.77 -1.42
C LYS A 303 2.53 -4.82 -1.96
N PRO A 304 3.79 -4.87 -1.45
CA PRO A 304 4.85 -4.01 -1.97
C PRO A 304 5.11 -4.41 -3.42
N LEU A 305 4.82 -3.48 -4.33
CA LEU A 305 5.10 -3.62 -5.74
C LEU A 305 6.59 -3.33 -5.95
N ASP A 306 7.23 -4.14 -6.78
CA ASP A 306 8.45 -3.71 -7.45
C ASP A 306 8.15 -3.11 -8.82
N GLU A 307 9.22 -2.73 -9.51
CA GLU A 307 9.18 -1.95 -10.74
C GLU A 307 8.49 -2.65 -11.93
N TYR A 308 8.20 -3.94 -11.80
CA TYR A 308 7.44 -4.74 -12.76
C TYR A 308 6.06 -5.16 -12.22
N GLY A 309 5.57 -4.50 -11.16
CA GLY A 309 4.28 -4.81 -10.53
C GLY A 309 4.26 -6.15 -9.78
N ARG A 310 5.43 -6.74 -9.50
CA ARG A 310 5.54 -8.06 -8.86
C ARG A 310 5.41 -7.92 -7.35
N ILE A 311 4.86 -8.96 -6.73
CA ILE A 311 4.41 -8.94 -5.35
C ILE A 311 4.72 -10.27 -4.69
N ALA A 312 5.39 -10.24 -3.54
CA ALA A 312 5.50 -11.38 -2.63
C ALA A 312 4.25 -11.51 -1.73
N VAL A 313 3.25 -12.28 -2.17
CA VAL A 313 1.99 -12.54 -1.45
C VAL A 313 2.24 -13.50 -0.29
N ASN A 314 2.01 -13.05 0.95
CA ASN A 314 2.01 -13.92 2.12
C ASN A 314 0.65 -14.61 2.27
N LEU A 315 0.62 -15.93 2.08
CA LEU A 315 -0.57 -16.78 2.21
C LEU A 315 -0.67 -17.46 3.60
N GLY A 316 0.25 -17.18 4.52
CA GLY A 316 0.29 -17.82 5.85
C GLY A 316 0.88 -19.23 5.83
N LEU A 317 1.76 -19.54 4.87
CA LEU A 317 2.36 -20.87 4.74
C LEU A 317 3.35 -21.15 5.89
N PRO A 318 3.38 -22.38 6.45
CA PRO A 318 4.26 -22.76 7.56
C PRO A 318 5.76 -22.44 7.36
N SER A 319 6.27 -22.52 6.13
CA SER A 319 7.65 -22.19 5.77
C SER A 319 7.97 -20.70 5.74
N GLY A 320 6.95 -19.83 5.84
CA GLY A 320 7.07 -18.38 5.64
C GLY A 320 7.27 -17.94 4.18
N ILE A 321 7.27 -18.87 3.22
CA ILE A 321 7.42 -18.57 1.79
C ILE A 321 6.22 -17.77 1.28
N ARG A 322 6.55 -16.79 0.43
CA ARG A 322 5.58 -15.92 -0.24
C ARG A 322 5.55 -16.25 -1.72
N TRP A 323 4.37 -16.15 -2.34
CA TRP A 323 4.15 -16.48 -3.73
C TRP A 323 4.00 -15.23 -4.60
N ALA A 324 4.48 -15.29 -5.83
CA ALA A 324 4.26 -14.22 -6.81
C ALA A 324 2.77 -14.02 -7.14
N ASN A 325 2.36 -12.77 -7.35
CA ASN A 325 1.03 -12.44 -7.88
C ASN A 325 0.82 -12.84 -9.35
N MET A 326 1.89 -13.02 -10.13
CA MET A 326 1.85 -13.34 -11.57
C MET A 326 2.99 -14.29 -11.98
N ASN A 327 2.93 -14.83 -13.22
CA ASN A 327 4.01 -15.64 -13.79
C ASN A 327 5.20 -14.77 -14.24
N ILE A 328 6.36 -15.38 -14.49
CA ILE A 328 7.44 -14.68 -15.22
C ILE A 328 6.94 -14.30 -16.62
N GLY A 329 7.24 -13.09 -17.09
CA GLY A 329 6.80 -12.58 -18.40
C GLY A 329 5.35 -12.11 -18.46
N ALA A 330 4.57 -12.29 -17.38
CA ALA A 330 3.20 -11.78 -17.28
C ALA A 330 3.17 -10.32 -16.82
N ASN A 331 2.12 -9.59 -17.18
CA ASN A 331 1.86 -8.22 -16.70
C ASN A 331 0.70 -8.14 -15.67
N SER A 332 -0.08 -9.21 -15.52
CA SER A 332 -1.16 -9.32 -14.54
C SER A 332 -1.34 -10.78 -14.08
N PRO A 333 -2.12 -11.07 -13.01
CA PRO A 333 -2.29 -12.43 -12.50
C PRO A 333 -2.90 -13.41 -13.51
N GLU A 334 -3.80 -12.92 -14.37
CA GLU A 334 -4.47 -13.67 -15.43
C GLU A 334 -3.68 -13.81 -16.75
N ASP A 335 -2.64 -13.01 -16.94
CA ASP A 335 -1.72 -13.19 -18.05
C ASP A 335 -0.92 -14.49 -17.85
N PHE A 336 -0.86 -15.31 -18.89
CA PHE A 336 -0.16 -16.60 -18.86
C PHE A 336 1.34 -16.43 -18.66
N GLY A 337 1.89 -15.29 -19.08
CA GLY A 337 3.33 -15.04 -19.08
C GLY A 337 4.10 -15.94 -20.04
N ASP A 338 5.41 -16.03 -19.79
CA ASP A 338 6.34 -16.77 -20.62
C ASP A 338 6.42 -18.26 -20.25
N PHE A 339 6.70 -19.07 -21.27
CA PHE A 339 6.97 -20.49 -21.15
C PHE A 339 8.48 -20.71 -21.14
N PHE A 340 8.96 -21.56 -20.24
CA PHE A 340 10.38 -21.87 -20.09
C PHE A 340 10.59 -23.37 -20.21
N ALA A 341 11.66 -23.78 -20.88
CA ALA A 341 12.19 -25.13 -20.73
C ALA A 341 12.94 -25.22 -19.39
N TRP A 342 12.97 -26.40 -18.78
CA TRP A 342 13.52 -26.57 -17.45
C TRP A 342 15.04 -26.33 -17.44
N GLY A 343 15.47 -25.43 -16.56
CA GLY A 343 16.85 -24.95 -16.47
C GLY A 343 17.22 -23.88 -17.52
N GLU A 344 16.30 -23.48 -18.40
CA GLU A 344 16.51 -22.37 -19.34
C GLU A 344 15.95 -21.08 -18.73
N THR A 345 16.69 -19.98 -18.84
CA THR A 345 16.35 -18.69 -18.19
C THR A 345 15.60 -17.73 -19.11
N GLU A 346 15.41 -18.12 -20.38
CA GLU A 346 14.68 -17.36 -21.38
C GLU A 346 13.73 -18.29 -22.16
N PRO A 347 12.61 -17.77 -22.69
CA PRO A 347 11.81 -18.50 -23.65
C PRO A 347 12.58 -18.73 -24.96
N TYR A 348 12.18 -19.78 -25.68
CA TYR A 348 12.76 -20.17 -26.98
C TYR A 348 12.30 -19.31 -28.17
N TYR A 349 11.34 -18.42 -27.95
CA TYR A 349 10.79 -17.50 -28.95
C TYR A 349 11.23 -16.06 -28.67
N GLU A 350 11.10 -15.19 -29.68
CA GLU A 350 11.34 -13.76 -29.57
C GLU A 350 10.33 -13.06 -28.65
N ALA A 351 10.73 -11.93 -28.07
CA ALA A 351 9.89 -11.18 -27.13
C ALA A 351 8.51 -10.82 -27.75
N GLY A 352 7.44 -10.94 -26.94
CA GLY A 352 6.07 -10.67 -27.38
C GLY A 352 5.33 -11.85 -28.02
N TYR A 353 6.00 -12.99 -28.27
CA TYR A 353 5.36 -14.17 -28.88
C TYR A 353 4.79 -15.20 -27.87
N ALA A 354 4.80 -14.91 -26.57
CA ALA A 354 4.34 -15.79 -25.49
C ALA A 354 2.95 -16.40 -25.71
N THR A 355 2.02 -15.62 -26.24
CA THR A 355 0.62 -16.02 -26.52
C THR A 355 0.34 -16.28 -28.01
N SER A 356 1.38 -16.41 -28.85
CA SER A 356 1.22 -16.75 -30.27
C SER A 356 1.16 -18.26 -30.49
N THR A 357 0.22 -18.73 -31.32
CA THR A 357 0.20 -20.10 -31.84
C THR A 357 1.28 -20.35 -32.90
N SER A 358 1.83 -19.30 -33.48
CA SER A 358 2.92 -19.32 -34.46
C SER A 358 4.01 -18.33 -34.03
N PRO A 359 4.82 -18.65 -33.01
CA PRO A 359 5.86 -17.76 -32.51
C PRO A 359 7.04 -17.67 -33.50
N VAL A 360 7.76 -16.54 -33.48
CA VAL A 360 9.08 -16.45 -34.10
C VAL A 360 10.09 -17.08 -33.14
N TRP A 361 10.77 -18.13 -33.57
CA TRP A 361 11.76 -18.85 -32.78
C TRP A 361 13.13 -18.16 -32.84
N LYS A 362 13.84 -18.16 -31.70
CA LYS A 362 15.23 -17.71 -31.63
C LYS A 362 16.15 -18.63 -32.44
N THR A 363 17.27 -18.09 -32.91
CA THR A 363 18.33 -18.86 -33.58
C THR A 363 18.79 -20.04 -32.72
N GLY A 364 18.83 -21.24 -33.28
CA GLY A 364 19.15 -22.50 -32.58
C GLY A 364 17.99 -23.10 -31.78
N LYS A 365 16.79 -22.51 -31.84
CA LYS A 365 15.56 -22.98 -31.18
C LYS A 365 14.43 -23.26 -32.18
N GLU A 366 14.75 -23.46 -33.47
CA GLU A 366 13.80 -23.56 -34.59
C GLU A 366 12.88 -24.79 -34.51
N ALA A 367 13.25 -25.82 -33.75
CA ALA A 367 12.39 -26.97 -33.44
C ALA A 367 11.36 -26.67 -32.32
N GLY A 368 11.43 -25.48 -31.72
CA GLY A 368 10.62 -25.06 -30.59
C GLY A 368 10.98 -25.79 -29.30
N TYR A 369 9.98 -26.10 -28.48
CA TYR A 369 10.11 -26.81 -27.19
C TYR A 369 10.32 -28.32 -27.41
N ASP A 370 11.45 -28.64 -28.06
CA ASP A 370 11.89 -29.98 -28.45
C ASP A 370 13.28 -30.30 -27.86
N TYR A 371 13.59 -31.59 -27.75
CA TYR A 371 14.90 -32.08 -27.29
C TYR A 371 16.08 -31.45 -28.05
N ALA A 372 15.96 -31.31 -29.37
CA ALA A 372 16.99 -30.72 -30.24
C ALA A 372 17.32 -29.26 -29.88
N SER A 373 16.38 -28.52 -29.26
CA SER A 373 16.58 -27.12 -28.87
C SER A 373 17.21 -26.95 -27.47
N HIS A 374 17.19 -27.96 -26.59
CA HIS A 374 17.64 -27.83 -25.20
C HIS A 374 19.16 -27.58 -25.09
N LYS A 375 19.59 -26.67 -24.20
CA LYS A 375 21.03 -26.36 -24.02
C LYS A 375 21.85 -27.52 -23.45
N TYR A 376 21.26 -28.38 -22.63
CA TYR A 376 21.97 -29.48 -21.96
C TYR A 376 21.81 -30.85 -22.65
N LYS A 377 21.25 -30.93 -23.86
CA LYS A 377 21.12 -32.20 -24.61
C LYS A 377 22.47 -32.91 -24.78
N ASP A 378 22.49 -34.24 -24.62
CA ASP A 378 23.69 -35.09 -24.82
C ASP A 378 23.75 -35.77 -26.20
N GLY A 379 22.72 -35.59 -27.03
CA GLY A 379 22.54 -36.24 -28.33
C GLY A 379 21.74 -37.55 -28.32
N ASN A 380 21.48 -38.16 -27.15
CA ASN A 380 20.83 -39.47 -26.99
C ASN A 380 19.59 -39.43 -26.08
N TYR A 381 18.79 -38.35 -26.14
CA TYR A 381 17.67 -38.08 -25.22
C TYR A 381 18.04 -38.03 -23.72
N GLY A 382 19.31 -37.77 -23.38
CA GLY A 382 19.79 -37.51 -22.03
C GLY A 382 20.27 -36.07 -21.84
N TYR A 383 20.80 -35.77 -20.65
CA TYR A 383 21.23 -34.42 -20.28
C TYR A 383 22.63 -34.40 -19.66
N THR A 384 23.45 -33.44 -20.12
CA THR A 384 24.84 -33.23 -19.68
C THR A 384 24.96 -32.53 -18.32
N GLN A 385 23.88 -31.92 -17.82
CA GLN A 385 23.85 -31.23 -16.52
C GLN A 385 22.61 -31.64 -15.72
N TYR A 386 22.73 -31.65 -14.39
CA TYR A 386 21.74 -32.12 -13.41
C TYR A 386 21.35 -33.59 -13.61
N SER A 387 22.08 -34.52 -12.99
CA SER A 387 21.77 -35.95 -12.98
C SER A 387 21.04 -36.38 -11.71
N GLY A 388 20.28 -37.48 -11.81
CA GLY A 388 19.43 -38.01 -10.75
C GLY A 388 18.45 -36.97 -10.16
N THR A 389 18.23 -37.04 -8.85
CA THR A 389 17.47 -36.03 -8.09
C THR A 389 18.35 -34.81 -7.84
N ALA A 390 18.13 -33.76 -8.60
CA ALA A 390 18.89 -32.53 -8.55
C ALA A 390 17.99 -31.31 -8.33
N THR A 391 18.61 -30.18 -8.00
CA THR A 391 17.96 -28.88 -7.85
C THR A 391 18.76 -27.86 -8.66
N LEU A 392 18.06 -26.96 -9.38
CA LEU A 392 18.70 -25.90 -10.18
C LEU A 392 19.64 -25.04 -9.33
N ASN A 393 20.79 -24.67 -9.88
CA ASN A 393 21.61 -23.58 -9.36
C ASN A 393 20.92 -22.23 -9.64
N HIS A 394 21.54 -21.13 -9.25
CA HIS A 394 20.98 -19.79 -9.46
C HIS A 394 21.05 -19.30 -10.92
N ASP A 395 22.02 -19.78 -11.70
CA ASP A 395 22.23 -19.35 -13.09
C ASP A 395 21.29 -20.04 -14.09
N ASP A 396 20.66 -21.15 -13.68
CA ASP A 396 19.65 -21.89 -14.44
C ASP A 396 18.22 -21.74 -13.86
N ASP A 397 18.06 -21.07 -12.70
CA ASP A 397 16.75 -20.76 -12.12
C ASP A 397 16.17 -19.50 -12.79
N ALA A 398 15.19 -19.69 -13.68
CA ALA A 398 14.62 -18.59 -14.46
C ALA A 398 14.01 -17.48 -13.58
N ALA A 399 13.45 -17.81 -12.41
CA ALA A 399 12.91 -16.79 -11.50
C ALA A 399 14.04 -15.98 -10.87
N TYR A 400 15.12 -16.63 -10.43
CA TYR A 400 16.29 -15.94 -9.91
C TYR A 400 16.95 -15.07 -10.99
N VAL A 401 17.08 -15.56 -12.22
CA VAL A 401 17.73 -14.81 -13.31
C VAL A 401 16.86 -13.67 -13.83
N ASN A 402 15.54 -13.84 -13.98
CA ASN A 402 14.68 -12.76 -14.48
C ASN A 402 14.29 -11.75 -13.40
N TRP A 403 14.04 -12.19 -12.16
CA TRP A 403 13.48 -11.33 -11.10
C TRP A 403 14.48 -10.95 -10.00
N LYS A 404 15.66 -11.58 -9.96
CA LYS A 404 16.79 -11.27 -9.05
C LYS A 404 16.42 -11.40 -7.56
N TYR A 405 17.26 -10.84 -6.69
CA TYR A 405 17.09 -10.81 -5.24
C TYR A 405 16.92 -12.20 -4.60
N THR A 406 15.83 -12.45 -3.88
CA THR A 406 15.50 -13.74 -3.24
C THR A 406 14.25 -14.38 -3.87
N TRP A 407 13.98 -14.07 -5.14
CA TRP A 407 13.03 -14.81 -5.98
C TRP A 407 13.70 -16.09 -6.53
N PHE A 408 12.95 -17.18 -6.58
CA PHE A 408 13.40 -18.45 -7.14
C PHE A 408 12.22 -19.31 -7.62
N MET A 409 12.51 -20.34 -8.42
CA MET A 409 11.52 -21.32 -8.88
C MET A 409 11.05 -22.19 -7.70
N PRO A 410 9.75 -22.46 -7.55
CA PRO A 410 9.24 -23.26 -6.44
C PRO A 410 9.82 -24.68 -6.43
N SER A 411 10.09 -25.23 -5.25
CA SER A 411 10.34 -26.68 -5.11
C SER A 411 9.03 -27.46 -5.07
N GLN A 412 9.11 -28.79 -5.26
CA GLN A 412 7.95 -29.67 -5.10
C GLN A 412 7.31 -29.49 -3.72
N ALA A 413 8.13 -29.38 -2.66
CA ALA A 413 7.66 -29.14 -1.30
C ALA A 413 6.87 -27.83 -1.18
N ASN A 414 7.21 -26.78 -1.93
CA ASN A 414 6.46 -25.52 -1.91
C ASN A 414 5.08 -25.67 -2.58
N PHE A 415 4.99 -26.44 -3.66
CA PHE A 415 3.69 -26.75 -4.28
C PHE A 415 2.82 -27.60 -3.36
N VAL A 416 3.37 -28.63 -2.73
CA VAL A 416 2.65 -29.46 -1.73
C VAL A 416 2.13 -28.58 -0.58
N GLU A 417 3.01 -27.76 -0.01
CA GLU A 417 2.65 -26.82 1.06
C GLU A 417 1.51 -25.86 0.65
N LEU A 418 1.58 -25.28 -0.57
CA LEU A 418 0.53 -24.43 -1.13
C LEU A 418 -0.81 -25.18 -1.27
N ILE A 419 -0.79 -26.44 -1.74
CA ILE A 419 -1.98 -27.27 -1.94
C ILE A 419 -2.64 -27.64 -0.61
N GLU A 420 -1.85 -27.94 0.41
CA GLU A 420 -2.32 -28.42 1.71
C GLU A 420 -2.79 -27.29 2.65
N ASN A 421 -2.11 -26.14 2.63
CA ASN A 421 -2.30 -25.07 3.61
C ASN A 421 -3.21 -23.92 3.13
N CYS A 422 -3.55 -23.85 1.85
CA CYS A 422 -4.50 -22.87 1.31
C CYS A 422 -5.88 -23.47 1.02
N ASP A 423 -6.88 -22.61 1.04
CA ASP A 423 -8.19 -22.92 0.46
C ASP A 423 -8.12 -22.70 -1.06
N ARG A 424 -8.85 -23.53 -1.82
CA ARG A 424 -8.72 -23.64 -3.28
C ARG A 424 -10.07 -23.45 -3.96
N GLN A 425 -10.12 -22.60 -4.98
CA GLN A 425 -11.32 -22.36 -5.77
C GLN A 425 -10.98 -22.25 -7.26
N PHE A 426 -11.66 -23.03 -8.09
CA PHE A 426 -11.56 -22.90 -9.55
C PHE A 426 -12.48 -21.81 -10.09
N THR A 427 -12.07 -21.17 -11.18
CA THR A 427 -12.93 -20.29 -11.99
C THR A 427 -12.58 -20.45 -13.47
N GLU A 428 -13.58 -20.38 -14.34
CA GLU A 428 -13.42 -20.33 -15.81
C GLU A 428 -13.16 -18.90 -16.31
N ASN A 429 -13.40 -17.89 -15.47
CA ASN A 429 -13.45 -16.49 -15.86
C ASN A 429 -12.95 -15.57 -14.74
N TYR A 430 -11.65 -15.62 -14.45
CA TYR A 430 -11.04 -14.75 -13.44
C TYR A 430 -11.13 -13.28 -13.88
N ASN A 431 -11.62 -12.41 -12.98
CA ASN A 431 -11.81 -10.97 -13.21
C ASN A 431 -12.61 -10.60 -14.49
N GLY A 432 -13.43 -11.50 -15.03
CA GLY A 432 -14.20 -11.22 -16.26
C GLY A 432 -13.38 -11.32 -17.57
N THR A 433 -12.15 -11.84 -17.50
CA THR A 433 -11.17 -11.84 -18.62
C THR A 433 -11.28 -13.05 -19.56
N GLY A 434 -12.11 -14.06 -19.23
CA GLY A 434 -12.19 -15.33 -19.96
C GLY A 434 -11.02 -16.27 -19.73
N VAL A 435 -10.17 -16.00 -18.72
CA VAL A 435 -9.07 -16.88 -18.33
C VAL A 435 -9.50 -17.81 -17.20
N ALA A 436 -9.34 -19.11 -17.43
CA ALA A 436 -9.60 -20.16 -16.44
C ALA A 436 -8.37 -20.37 -15.54
N GLY A 437 -8.58 -20.80 -14.29
CA GLY A 437 -7.48 -21.03 -13.34
C GLY A 437 -7.93 -21.39 -11.93
N MET A 438 -6.93 -21.61 -11.08
CA MET A 438 -7.12 -21.93 -9.66
C MET A 438 -6.71 -20.75 -8.79
N ILE A 439 -7.61 -20.33 -7.91
CA ILE A 439 -7.35 -19.36 -6.84
C ILE A 439 -6.89 -20.14 -5.61
N PHE A 440 -5.79 -19.72 -5.01
CA PHE A 440 -5.31 -20.18 -3.71
C PHE A 440 -5.41 -19.04 -2.70
N THR A 441 -6.14 -19.25 -1.62
CA THR A 441 -6.40 -18.27 -0.57
C THR A 441 -5.77 -18.74 0.74
N GLY A 442 -5.08 -17.84 1.46
CA GLY A 442 -4.52 -18.14 2.77
C GLY A 442 -5.60 -18.46 3.81
N ARG A 443 -5.25 -19.15 4.90
CA ARG A 443 -6.19 -19.48 5.98
C ARG A 443 -6.09 -18.52 7.17
N GLY A 444 -7.12 -18.48 8.00
CA GLY A 444 -7.14 -17.68 9.23
C GLY A 444 -7.00 -16.17 8.95
N GLU A 445 -6.01 -15.53 9.57
CA GLU A 445 -5.70 -14.10 9.35
C GLU A 445 -5.28 -13.78 7.90
N TYR A 446 -4.86 -14.77 7.13
CA TYR A 446 -4.46 -14.63 5.72
C TYR A 446 -5.62 -14.87 4.73
N SER A 447 -6.86 -15.02 5.21
CA SER A 447 -8.07 -15.23 4.37
C SER A 447 -8.39 -14.10 3.39
N SER A 448 -7.81 -12.90 3.58
CA SER A 448 -7.89 -11.79 2.63
C SER A 448 -6.80 -11.82 1.54
N ASN A 449 -5.84 -12.74 1.63
CA ASN A 449 -4.71 -12.85 0.72
C ASN A 449 -4.88 -14.06 -0.20
N SER A 450 -4.82 -13.82 -1.51
CA SER A 450 -4.85 -14.86 -2.53
C SER A 450 -3.85 -14.62 -3.67
N ILE A 451 -3.59 -15.71 -4.39
CA ILE A 451 -2.97 -15.75 -5.73
C ILE A 451 -3.90 -16.47 -6.70
N PHE A 452 -3.79 -16.14 -7.99
CA PHE A 452 -4.44 -16.85 -9.09
C PHE A 452 -3.39 -17.48 -10.00
N LEU A 453 -3.57 -18.77 -10.30
CA LEU A 453 -2.75 -19.55 -11.23
C LEU A 453 -3.58 -19.86 -12.49
N PRO A 454 -3.34 -19.15 -13.61
CA PRO A 454 -4.08 -19.37 -14.85
C PRO A 454 -3.73 -20.74 -15.47
N LEU A 455 -4.69 -21.33 -16.19
CA LEU A 455 -4.51 -22.56 -16.96
C LEU A 455 -3.86 -22.24 -18.31
N ALA A 456 -2.58 -21.92 -18.28
CA ALA A 456 -1.80 -21.54 -19.45
C ALA A 456 -1.57 -22.66 -20.47
N GLY A 457 -1.82 -23.92 -20.10
CA GLY A 457 -1.43 -25.08 -20.89
C GLY A 457 0.10 -25.25 -20.97
N GLU A 458 0.57 -25.86 -22.06
CA GLU A 458 1.97 -26.22 -22.27
C GLU A 458 2.42 -26.01 -23.71
N ARG A 459 3.73 -25.82 -23.92
CA ARG A 459 4.35 -25.83 -25.25
C ARG A 459 5.21 -27.07 -25.45
N CYS A 460 4.99 -27.77 -26.55
CA CYS A 460 5.77 -28.93 -26.96
C CYS A 460 6.03 -28.87 -28.47
N GLY A 461 7.30 -29.01 -28.86
CA GLY A 461 7.77 -28.69 -30.21
C GLY A 461 7.32 -27.29 -30.63
N LEU A 462 6.68 -27.21 -31.79
CA LEU A 462 6.21 -25.94 -32.37
C LEU A 462 4.84 -25.46 -31.84
N ASN A 463 4.15 -26.26 -31.03
CA ASN A 463 2.72 -26.08 -30.73
C ASN A 463 2.46 -25.58 -29.30
N TRP A 464 1.24 -25.08 -29.07
CA TRP A 464 0.69 -24.70 -27.77
C TRP A 464 -0.60 -25.50 -27.50
N TYR A 465 -0.66 -26.22 -26.40
CA TYR A 465 -1.74 -27.13 -26.03
C TYR A 465 -2.44 -26.72 -24.74
N SER A 466 -3.68 -27.21 -24.54
CA SER A 466 -4.45 -27.16 -23.29
C SER A 466 -4.66 -25.78 -22.61
N LYS A 467 -4.52 -24.68 -23.35
CA LYS A 467 -4.93 -23.33 -22.90
C LYS A 467 -6.36 -23.34 -22.34
N ASN A 468 -6.56 -22.67 -21.19
CA ASN A 468 -7.78 -22.65 -20.38
C ASN A 468 -8.28 -24.03 -19.87
N SER A 469 -7.57 -25.13 -20.13
CA SER A 469 -7.98 -26.49 -19.76
C SER A 469 -7.06 -27.16 -18.75
N GLU A 470 -5.75 -26.88 -18.82
CA GLU A 470 -4.74 -27.39 -17.91
C GLU A 470 -3.72 -26.30 -17.54
N GLY A 471 -3.13 -26.40 -16.35
CA GLY A 471 -2.07 -25.52 -15.87
C GLY A 471 -0.86 -26.33 -15.45
N PHE A 472 0.30 -26.01 -16.00
CA PHE A 472 1.56 -26.67 -15.72
C PHE A 472 2.55 -25.66 -15.13
N TYR A 473 3.24 -26.03 -14.06
CA TYR A 473 4.14 -25.11 -13.35
C TYR A 473 5.43 -25.82 -12.95
N TRP A 474 6.57 -25.40 -13.50
CA TRP A 474 7.85 -26.05 -13.23
C TRP A 474 8.25 -25.96 -11.75
N SER A 475 8.73 -27.09 -11.22
CA SER A 475 9.53 -27.11 -10.00
C SER A 475 11.01 -26.92 -10.33
N ARG A 476 11.80 -26.33 -9.42
CA ARG A 476 13.27 -26.25 -9.52
C ARG A 476 14.01 -27.59 -9.38
N SER A 477 13.33 -28.73 -9.33
CA SER A 477 13.93 -30.04 -9.01
C SER A 477 13.57 -31.15 -10.01
N THR A 478 14.44 -32.15 -10.12
CA THR A 478 14.23 -33.37 -10.93
C THR A 478 13.94 -34.59 -10.06
N ASN A 479 13.32 -35.61 -10.66
CA ASN A 479 13.13 -36.92 -10.04
C ASN A 479 14.31 -37.87 -10.34
N LYS A 480 14.24 -39.11 -9.85
CA LYS A 480 15.26 -40.16 -10.08
C LYS A 480 15.41 -40.60 -11.55
N SER A 481 14.39 -40.41 -12.39
CA SER A 481 14.47 -40.67 -13.83
C SER A 481 14.90 -39.43 -14.63
N GLU A 482 15.53 -38.46 -13.95
CA GLU A 482 16.10 -37.24 -14.53
C GLU A 482 15.10 -36.32 -15.23
N LYS A 483 13.79 -36.55 -15.03
CA LYS A 483 12.73 -35.68 -15.55
C LYS A 483 12.44 -34.56 -14.56
N ALA A 484 12.03 -33.41 -15.07
CA ALA A 484 11.72 -32.24 -14.25
C ALA A 484 10.37 -32.41 -13.55
N LEU A 485 10.30 -32.08 -12.26
CA LEU A 485 9.05 -32.11 -11.50
C LEU A 485 8.21 -30.87 -11.83
N TYR A 486 6.88 -31.01 -11.80
CA TYR A 486 5.96 -29.89 -11.96
C TYR A 486 4.72 -30.04 -11.08
N MET A 487 3.97 -28.96 -10.90
CA MET A 487 2.59 -29.00 -10.41
C MET A 487 1.63 -28.97 -11.60
N LYS A 488 0.63 -29.84 -11.60
CA LYS A 488 -0.45 -29.87 -12.59
C LYS A 488 -1.77 -29.39 -11.99
N ILE A 489 -2.54 -28.66 -12.77
CA ILE A 489 -3.93 -28.27 -12.50
C ILE A 489 -4.78 -28.72 -13.71
N ASN A 490 -5.94 -29.34 -13.49
CA ASN A 490 -6.89 -29.68 -14.55
C ASN A 490 -8.23 -28.95 -14.29
N ALA A 491 -8.85 -28.41 -15.35
CA ALA A 491 -10.21 -27.87 -15.28
C ALA A 491 -11.25 -28.99 -15.06
N PRO A 492 -12.45 -28.68 -14.51
CA PRO A 492 -13.58 -29.59 -14.52
C PRO A 492 -13.96 -29.98 -15.96
N GLY A 493 -14.47 -31.19 -16.15
CA GLY A 493 -14.84 -31.76 -17.45
C GLY A 493 -13.65 -32.18 -18.33
N TYR A 494 -12.48 -31.56 -18.17
CA TYR A 494 -11.28 -31.95 -18.89
C TYR A 494 -10.75 -33.31 -18.39
N ALA A 495 -10.29 -34.16 -19.32
CA ALA A 495 -9.81 -35.53 -19.04
C ALA A 495 -10.76 -36.42 -18.19
N GLY A 496 -12.06 -36.07 -18.11
CA GLY A 496 -13.06 -36.82 -17.35
C GLY A 496 -13.16 -36.49 -15.86
N TYR A 497 -12.44 -35.50 -15.35
CA TYR A 497 -12.58 -35.04 -13.96
C TYR A 497 -13.92 -34.30 -13.75
N GLN A 498 -14.67 -34.60 -12.68
CA GLN A 498 -15.91 -33.87 -12.38
C GLN A 498 -15.68 -32.51 -11.71
N GLU A 499 -14.57 -32.37 -11.00
CA GLU A 499 -14.14 -31.15 -10.33
C GLU A 499 -12.71 -30.78 -10.76
N ALA A 500 -12.31 -29.53 -10.53
CA ALA A 500 -10.94 -29.11 -10.80
C ALA A 500 -9.95 -29.81 -9.87
N THR A 501 -8.88 -30.37 -10.41
CA THR A 501 -7.86 -31.09 -9.63
C THR A 501 -6.53 -30.35 -9.65
N VAL A 502 -5.74 -30.50 -8.58
CA VAL A 502 -4.35 -30.01 -8.52
C VAL A 502 -3.46 -31.00 -7.78
N ASN A 503 -2.29 -31.31 -8.33
CA ASN A 503 -1.32 -32.26 -7.77
C ASN A 503 0.14 -31.84 -8.03
N ALA A 504 1.02 -32.18 -7.09
CA ALA A 504 2.47 -31.94 -7.16
C ALA A 504 3.27 -33.11 -6.52
N SER A 505 3.04 -34.32 -7.03
CA SER A 505 3.74 -35.54 -6.58
C SER A 505 5.14 -35.66 -7.19
N ASP A 506 5.97 -36.50 -6.58
CA ASP A 506 7.32 -36.88 -7.05
C ASP A 506 7.29 -37.74 -8.33
N THR A 507 6.11 -38.24 -8.67
CA THR A 507 5.76 -38.93 -9.92
C THR A 507 5.26 -37.98 -11.02
N ASN A 508 4.97 -36.71 -10.72
CA ASN A 508 4.44 -35.75 -11.69
C ASN A 508 5.60 -35.06 -12.45
N THR A 509 6.08 -35.72 -13.51
CA THR A 509 7.36 -35.41 -14.15
C THR A 509 7.24 -35.19 -15.65
N GLY A 510 7.87 -34.14 -16.17
CA GLY A 510 7.85 -33.77 -17.59
C GLY A 510 9.24 -33.75 -18.23
N GLU A 511 9.28 -33.77 -19.56
CA GLU A 511 10.53 -33.66 -20.29
C GLU A 511 11.10 -32.23 -20.14
N ARG A 512 12.41 -32.10 -19.91
CA ARG A 512 13.00 -30.79 -19.58
C ARG A 512 12.90 -29.78 -20.71
N TYR A 513 12.65 -30.22 -21.94
CA TYR A 513 12.51 -29.36 -23.11
C TYR A 513 11.08 -28.83 -23.31
N TRP A 514 10.08 -29.32 -22.59
CA TRP A 514 8.72 -28.76 -22.62
C TRP A 514 8.70 -27.35 -22.04
N GLY A 515 7.88 -26.48 -22.64
CA GLY A 515 7.68 -25.12 -22.16
C GLY A 515 6.52 -25.06 -21.20
N PHE A 516 6.78 -24.79 -19.92
CA PHE A 516 5.74 -24.47 -18.91
C PHE A 516 5.98 -23.07 -18.33
N PRO A 517 4.92 -22.37 -17.90
CA PRO A 517 5.07 -21.19 -17.07
C PRO A 517 5.79 -21.45 -15.75
N ILE A 518 6.32 -20.37 -15.18
CA ILE A 518 6.92 -20.36 -13.85
C ILE A 518 6.19 -19.32 -13.01
N ARG A 519 5.76 -19.76 -11.82
CA ARG A 519 5.21 -18.90 -10.76
C ARG A 519 6.26 -18.76 -9.66
N PRO A 520 6.99 -17.63 -9.56
CA PRO A 520 8.07 -17.48 -8.59
C PRO A 520 7.62 -17.51 -7.13
N VAL A 521 8.55 -17.91 -6.26
CA VAL A 521 8.43 -17.83 -4.80
C VAL A 521 9.55 -16.99 -4.21
N TYR A 522 9.30 -16.43 -3.03
CA TYR A 522 10.16 -15.48 -2.34
C TYR A 522 10.33 -15.85 -0.86
N ILE A 523 11.57 -15.79 -0.37
CA ILE A 523 11.90 -15.82 1.05
C ILE A 523 12.36 -14.43 1.48
N SER A 524 11.73 -13.87 2.53
CA SER A 524 12.29 -12.70 3.21
C SER A 524 13.44 -13.15 4.09
N LYS A 525 14.65 -12.66 3.79
CA LYS A 525 15.81 -12.74 4.70
C LYS A 525 15.67 -11.76 5.85
#